data_AF-A0A8J9VUC7-F1
#
_entry.id   AF-A0A8J9VUC7-F1
#
_cell.length_a   1.000
_cell.length_b   1.000
_cell.length_c   1.000
_cell.angle_alpha   90.00
_cell.angle_beta   90.00
_cell.angle_gamma   90.00
#
_symmetry.space_group_name_H-M   'P 1'
#
loop_
_entity.id
_entity.type
_entity.pdbx_description
1 polymer ?
#
loop_
_entity_poly.entity_id
_entity_poly.type
_entity_poly.pdbx_seq_one_letter_code
_entity_poly.pdbx_strand_id
1 'polypeptide(L)'
;MAEILSDTEISENTGRPTRPSLTQVKAVIDFMQKHPVMAHKKLRYGMSHEKFKKLWIELSNMANSMNGAMKSTKGWIKFWSDKRRSIMLKQKQISEGKIKDKLTPLEQKILSISSSDKSTRRNRLKQDPSNGDNDYLDDLFNGNDDEVDPTRLQPTDADEKHMSVMEKMAEVMDQQAVAMTQMAQATLNNSKAMERIADASHKQALAVDRLANIFETINTSVYDVRNAIMSIDYTLKRCYSTTAMQQRQNTNLFS
;
A
#
# COMPACT_ATOMS: atom_id res chain seq x y z
N MET A 1 -37.80 38.40 35.85
CA MET A 1 -37.47 38.78 34.47
C MET A 1 -36.18 38.07 34.08
N ALA A 2 -36.24 37.37 32.94
CA ALA A 2 -35.18 36.91 32.06
C ALA A 2 -34.06 35.99 32.61
N GLU A 3 -34.22 34.71 32.26
CA GLU A 3 -33.16 33.76 31.90
C GLU A 3 -32.16 34.35 30.90
N ILE A 4 -30.87 33.93 30.96
CA ILE A 4 -30.09 33.52 29.78
C ILE A 4 -29.12 32.39 30.21
N LEU A 5 -29.38 31.20 29.66
CA LEU A 5 -28.46 30.07 29.53
C LEU A 5 -27.22 30.46 28.69
N SER A 6 -26.07 29.87 28.98
CA SER A 6 -25.41 29.05 27.94
C SER A 6 -24.34 28.17 28.58
N ASP A 7 -24.63 26.89 28.49
CA ASP A 7 -23.90 25.75 28.99
C ASP A 7 -22.44 25.72 28.56
N THR A 8 -21.60 25.44 29.56
CA THR A 8 -20.26 24.91 29.40
C THR A 8 -20.39 23.49 28.87
N GLU A 9 -20.62 23.34 27.57
CA GLU A 9 -20.49 22.04 26.91
C GLU A 9 -19.02 21.64 26.86
N ILE A 10 -18.66 20.83 27.85
CA ILE A 10 -17.54 19.89 27.84
C ILE A 10 -17.78 18.94 26.66
N SER A 11 -17.36 19.36 25.47
CA SER A 11 -17.49 18.54 24.26
C SER A 11 -16.50 17.39 24.31
N GLU A 12 -17.02 16.26 24.79
CA GLU A 12 -16.74 14.89 24.35
C GLU A 12 -15.43 14.69 23.59
N ASN A 13 -14.43 14.15 24.31
CA ASN A 13 -13.23 13.57 23.74
C ASN A 13 -13.55 12.21 23.10
N THR A 14 -14.44 12.19 22.10
CA THR A 14 -14.68 11.05 21.21
C THR A 14 -13.70 11.15 20.05
N GLY A 15 -12.56 10.47 20.18
CA GLY A 15 -11.65 10.11 19.09
C GLY A 15 -11.42 11.17 18.02
N ARG A 16 -10.74 12.28 18.36
CA ARG A 16 -10.34 13.27 17.35
C ARG A 16 -9.66 12.56 16.16
N PRO A 17 -10.09 12.82 14.92
CA PRO A 17 -9.56 12.10 13.77
C PRO A 17 -8.05 12.38 13.65
N THR A 18 -7.23 11.37 13.90
CA THR A 18 -5.76 11.48 13.80
C THR A 18 -5.31 11.73 12.37
N ARG A 19 -6.13 11.31 11.40
CA ARG A 19 -5.88 11.43 9.96
C ARG A 19 -6.55 12.69 9.40
N PRO A 20 -5.79 13.56 8.70
CA PRO A 20 -6.36 14.72 8.03
C PRO A 20 -7.50 14.36 7.07
N SER A 21 -8.56 15.16 7.08
CA SER A 21 -9.69 15.00 6.17
C SER A 21 -9.27 15.32 4.73
N LEU A 22 -10.03 14.83 3.74
CA LEU A 22 -9.71 15.09 2.33
C LEU A 22 -9.68 16.59 2.01
N THR A 23 -10.57 17.36 2.62
CA THR A 23 -10.62 18.83 2.50
C THR A 23 -9.35 19.47 3.03
N GLN A 24 -8.88 19.06 4.22
CA GLN A 24 -7.61 19.53 4.78
C GLN A 24 -6.42 19.17 3.88
N VAL A 25 -6.38 17.94 3.35
CA VAL A 25 -5.30 17.51 2.47
C VAL A 25 -5.27 18.34 1.18
N LYS A 26 -6.42 18.62 0.56
CA LYS A 26 -6.51 19.49 -0.62
C LYS A 26 -6.00 20.90 -0.32
N ALA A 27 -6.43 21.48 0.80
CA ALA A 27 -6.00 22.82 1.19
C ALA A 27 -4.48 22.92 1.44
N VAL A 28 -3.90 21.92 2.12
CA VAL A 28 -2.45 21.83 2.31
C VAL A 28 -1.73 21.77 0.97
N ILE A 29 -2.23 20.98 0.02
CA ILE A 29 -1.63 20.88 -1.32
C ILE A 29 -1.73 22.22 -2.06
N ASP A 30 -2.89 22.88 -2.03
CA ASP A 30 -3.09 24.16 -2.71
C ASP A 30 -2.20 25.26 -2.13
N PHE A 31 -1.98 25.25 -0.81
CA PHE A 31 -1.02 26.14 -0.16
C PHE A 31 0.42 25.84 -0.59
N MET A 32 0.81 24.57 -0.65
CA MET A 32 2.14 24.14 -1.10
C MET A 32 2.41 24.51 -2.57
N GLN A 33 1.38 24.56 -3.42
CA GLN A 33 1.50 25.04 -4.79
C GLN A 33 1.80 26.53 -4.87
N LYS A 34 1.16 27.33 -4.01
CA LYS A 34 1.37 28.78 -3.93
C LYS A 34 2.71 29.13 -3.29
N HIS A 35 3.26 28.24 -2.46
CA HIS A 35 4.52 28.41 -1.76
C HIS A 35 5.51 27.26 -2.06
N PRO A 36 6.07 27.19 -3.30
CA PRO A 36 6.97 26.11 -3.71
C PRO A 36 8.25 26.02 -2.86
N VAL A 37 8.65 27.12 -2.22
CA VAL A 37 9.74 27.20 -1.25
C VAL A 37 9.52 26.32 -0.01
N MET A 38 8.26 26.03 0.34
CA MET A 38 7.90 25.12 1.42
C MET A 38 7.92 23.66 0.98
N ALA A 39 7.51 23.42 -0.26
CA ALA A 39 7.43 22.09 -0.85
C ALA A 39 8.81 21.46 -1.11
N HIS A 40 9.80 22.27 -1.51
CA HIS A 40 11.12 21.79 -1.90
C HIS A 40 12.23 22.22 -0.93
N LYS A 41 12.99 21.26 -0.39
CA LYS A 41 14.19 21.53 0.43
C LYS A 41 15.25 22.35 -0.35
N LYS A 42 15.39 22.09 -1.66
CA LYS A 42 16.37 22.76 -2.54
C LYS A 42 16.05 24.23 -2.85
N LEU A 43 14.78 24.62 -2.74
CA LEU A 43 14.32 25.99 -3.02
C LEU A 43 14.29 26.86 -1.75
N ARG A 44 14.80 26.35 -0.62
CA ARG A 44 14.91 27.09 0.65
C ARG A 44 16.09 28.05 0.68
N TYR A 45 17.00 27.95 -0.28
CA TYR A 45 18.19 28.81 -0.34
C TYR A 45 17.76 30.26 -0.60
N GLY A 46 18.00 31.16 0.36
CA GLY A 46 17.67 32.59 0.26
C GLY A 46 16.38 33.05 0.97
N MET A 47 15.64 32.17 1.66
CA MET A 47 14.50 32.58 2.49
C MET A 47 14.92 32.70 3.96
N SER A 48 14.51 33.79 4.64
CA SER A 48 14.78 33.94 6.07
C SER A 48 14.02 32.91 6.89
N HIS A 49 14.69 32.44 7.95
CA HIS A 49 14.19 31.46 8.89
C HIS A 49 12.77 31.77 9.42
N GLU A 50 12.55 33.04 9.79
CA GLU A 50 11.28 33.54 10.31
C GLU A 50 10.15 33.47 9.28
N LYS A 51 10.43 33.80 8.01
CA LYS A 51 9.42 33.76 6.93
C LYS A 51 8.96 32.33 6.69
N PHE A 52 9.89 31.38 6.74
CA PHE A 52 9.58 29.96 6.62
C PHE A 52 8.70 29.47 7.79
N LYS A 53 9.04 29.84 9.02
CA LYS A 53 8.25 29.53 10.22
C LYS A 53 6.83 30.13 10.13
N LYS A 54 6.70 31.40 9.72
CA LYS A 54 5.41 32.08 9.52
C LYS A 54 4.51 31.34 8.54
N LEU A 55 5.04 30.92 7.39
CA LEU A 55 4.27 30.19 6.38
C LEU A 55 3.75 28.84 6.90
N TRP A 56 4.52 28.13 7.72
CA TRP A 56 4.06 26.89 8.34
C TRP A 56 2.99 27.11 9.40
N ILE A 57 3.11 28.19 10.18
CA ILE A 57 2.07 28.58 11.15
C ILE A 57 0.78 28.92 10.41
N GLU A 58 0.85 29.70 9.33
CA GLU A 58 -0.29 30.06 8.49
C GLU A 58 -0.98 28.82 7.89
N LEU A 59 -0.20 27.90 7.32
CA LEU A 59 -0.69 26.62 6.82
C LEU A 59 -1.44 25.84 7.91
N SER A 60 -0.87 25.79 9.11
CA SER A 60 -1.42 25.03 10.22
C SER A 60 -2.72 25.60 10.72
N ASN A 61 -2.81 26.93 10.82
CA ASN A 61 -4.03 27.64 11.19
C ASN A 61 -5.12 27.43 10.14
N MET A 62 -4.77 27.52 8.85
CA MET A 62 -5.70 27.25 7.75
C MET A 62 -6.19 25.80 7.75
N ALA A 63 -5.31 24.82 7.97
CA ALA A 63 -5.72 23.42 7.97
C ALA A 63 -6.56 23.07 9.21
N ASN A 64 -6.26 23.68 10.36
CA ASN A 64 -6.99 23.46 11.61
C ASN A 64 -8.34 24.20 11.65
N SER A 65 -8.55 25.25 10.85
CA SER A 65 -9.85 25.93 10.75
C SER A 65 -10.90 25.12 9.97
N MET A 66 -10.48 24.06 9.29
CA MET A 66 -11.36 23.13 8.59
C MET A 66 -11.74 21.96 9.49
N ASN A 67 -12.94 21.41 9.28
CA ASN A 67 -13.38 20.24 10.03
C ASN A 67 -12.49 19.02 9.72
N GLY A 68 -11.87 18.44 10.76
CA GLY A 68 -10.96 17.31 10.61
C GLY A 68 -9.88 17.22 11.70
N ALA A 69 -8.70 16.74 11.31
CA ALA A 69 -7.58 16.54 12.24
C ALA A 69 -7.02 17.89 12.70
N MET A 70 -6.86 18.06 14.01
CA MET A 70 -6.15 19.21 14.57
C MET A 70 -4.70 18.79 14.84
N LYS A 71 -3.74 19.50 14.23
CA LYS A 71 -2.31 19.25 14.45
C LYS A 71 -1.57 20.54 14.77
N SER A 72 -0.52 20.42 15.57
CA SER A 72 0.44 21.50 15.75
C SER A 72 1.19 21.77 14.45
N THR A 73 1.86 22.92 14.36
CA THR A 73 2.72 23.27 13.22
C THR A 73 3.75 22.19 12.92
N LYS A 74 4.42 21.66 13.95
CA LYS A 74 5.35 20.52 13.83
C LYS A 74 4.64 19.26 13.32
N GLY A 75 3.41 19.02 13.75
CA GLY A 75 2.58 17.90 13.28
C GLY A 75 2.22 17.98 11.79
N TRP A 76 1.89 19.17 11.29
CA TRP A 76 1.63 19.39 9.86
C TRP A 76 2.89 19.27 9.00
N ILE A 77 4.03 19.75 9.50
CA ILE A 77 5.32 19.59 8.82
C ILE A 77 5.70 18.11 8.70
N LYS A 78 5.53 17.34 9.79
CA LYS A 78 5.74 15.89 9.78
C LYS A 78 4.80 15.20 8.80
N PHE A 79 3.50 15.51 8.87
CA PHE A 79 2.51 14.96 7.95
C PHE A 79 2.88 15.18 6.48
N TRP A 80 3.26 16.40 6.11
CA TRP A 80 3.66 16.71 4.74
C TRP A 80 4.91 15.92 4.31
N SER A 81 5.91 15.85 5.19
CA SER A 81 7.16 15.12 4.94
C SER A 81 6.90 13.63 4.70
N ASP A 82 6.08 13.01 5.55
CA ASP A 82 5.70 11.60 5.46
C ASP A 82 4.85 11.33 4.22
N LYS A 83 3.86 12.19 3.95
CA LYS A 83 2.97 12.09 2.77
C LYS A 83 3.77 12.16 1.46
N ARG A 84 4.72 13.09 1.37
CA ARG A 84 5.62 13.23 0.22
C ARG A 84 6.50 12.00 0.03
N ARG A 85 7.13 11.51 1.09
CA ARG A 85 7.98 10.30 1.06
C ARG A 85 7.19 9.07 0.59
N SER A 86 5.99 8.87 1.15
CA SER A 86 5.10 7.77 0.77
C SER A 86 4.74 7.79 -0.72
N ILE A 87 4.44 8.97 -1.27
CA ILE A 87 4.09 9.12 -2.69
C ILE A 87 5.31 8.87 -3.59
N MET A 88 6.48 9.36 -3.23
CA MET A 88 7.72 9.08 -3.98
C MET A 88 8.04 7.58 -4.01
N LEU A 89 7.86 6.89 -2.88
CA LEU A 89 8.10 5.44 -2.80
C LEU A 89 7.09 4.67 -3.65
N LYS A 90 5.80 5.02 -3.58
CA LYS A 90 4.74 4.44 -4.41
C LYS A 90 5.03 4.63 -5.90
N GLN A 91 5.46 5.83 -6.31
CA GLN A 91 5.85 6.12 -7.69
C GLN A 91 7.04 5.26 -8.14
N LYS A 92 8.05 5.06 -7.28
CA LYS A 92 9.20 4.20 -7.56
C LYS A 92 8.76 2.74 -7.75
N GLN A 93 7.92 2.22 -6.87
CA GLN A 93 7.38 0.85 -6.95
C GLN A 93 6.55 0.62 -8.22
N ILE A 94 5.78 1.63 -8.66
CA ILE A 94 5.04 1.59 -9.93
C ILE A 94 6.00 1.58 -11.12
N SER A 95 7.04 2.42 -11.10
CA SER A 95 8.05 2.45 -12.18
C SER A 95 8.87 1.16 -12.28
N GLU A 96 9.09 0.48 -11.16
CA GLU A 96 9.78 -0.82 -11.09
C GLU A 96 8.86 -2.01 -11.43
N GLY A 97 7.57 -1.76 -11.74
CA GLY A 97 6.59 -2.81 -12.06
C GLY A 97 6.18 -3.68 -10.87
N LYS A 98 6.58 -3.33 -9.65
CA LYS A 98 6.24 -4.07 -8.41
C LYS A 98 4.78 -3.89 -8.01
N ILE A 99 4.16 -2.78 -8.44
CA ILE A 99 2.77 -2.44 -8.15
C ILE A 99 2.09 -2.04 -9.47
N LYS A 100 0.93 -2.64 -9.78
CA LYS A 100 0.12 -2.34 -10.98
C LYS A 100 -0.81 -1.14 -10.82
N ASP A 101 -0.91 -0.57 -9.61
CA ASP A 101 -1.76 0.58 -9.31
C ASP A 101 -1.23 1.88 -9.95
N LYS A 102 -2.15 2.83 -10.18
CA LYS A 102 -1.83 4.18 -10.64
C LYS A 102 -1.87 5.17 -9.46
N LEU A 103 -1.09 6.25 -9.52
CA LEU A 103 -1.25 7.36 -8.58
C LEU A 103 -2.62 8.01 -8.80
N THR A 104 -3.30 8.33 -7.70
CA THR A 104 -4.51 9.15 -7.77
C THR A 104 -4.18 10.57 -8.26
N PRO A 105 -5.16 11.32 -8.80
CA PRO A 105 -4.93 12.69 -9.26
C PRO A 105 -4.33 13.62 -8.19
N LEU A 106 -4.71 13.41 -6.93
CA LEU A 106 -4.20 14.16 -5.79
C LEU A 106 -2.73 13.80 -5.46
N GLU A 107 -2.37 12.52 -5.59
CA GLU A 107 -0.99 12.06 -5.40
C GLU A 107 -0.09 12.53 -6.54
N GLN A 108 -0.59 12.55 -7.78
CA GLN A 108 0.11 13.13 -8.93
C GLN A 108 0.39 14.63 -8.71
N LYS A 109 -0.59 15.37 -8.15
CA LYS A 109 -0.43 16.79 -7.81
C LYS A 109 0.67 17.01 -6.75
N ILE A 110 0.76 16.15 -5.74
CA ILE A 110 1.86 16.22 -4.76
C ILE A 110 3.21 15.85 -5.40
N LEU A 111 3.22 14.88 -6.30
CA LEU A 111 4.43 14.47 -7.00
C LEU A 111 4.98 15.60 -7.89
N SER A 112 4.13 16.31 -8.64
CA SER A 112 4.55 17.44 -9.46
C SER A 112 5.10 18.60 -8.61
N ILE A 113 4.49 18.88 -7.47
CA ILE A 113 4.98 19.84 -6.46
C ILE A 113 6.29 19.37 -5.80
N SER A 114 6.66 18.10 -5.92
CA SER A 114 7.88 17.53 -5.30
C SER A 114 9.02 17.37 -6.29
N SER A 115 8.71 17.23 -7.58
CA SER A 115 9.65 17.16 -8.69
C SER A 115 9.83 18.55 -9.30
N SER A 116 10.73 19.34 -8.71
CA SER A 116 11.26 20.54 -9.36
C SER A 116 11.87 20.13 -10.71
N ASP A 117 11.34 20.70 -11.79
CA ASP A 117 11.76 20.63 -13.18
C ASP A 117 12.83 19.59 -13.58
N LYS A 118 12.37 18.52 -14.24
CA LYS A 118 13.15 17.81 -15.27
C LYS A 118 12.41 17.85 -16.60
N SER A 119 11.91 19.02 -16.98
CA SER A 119 11.64 19.30 -18.39
C SER A 119 12.99 19.50 -19.09
N THR A 120 13.37 18.50 -19.91
CA THR A 120 14.38 18.59 -20.96
C THR A 120 15.87 18.64 -20.55
N ARG A 121 16.49 17.46 -20.34
CA ARG A 121 17.72 17.03 -21.04
C ARG A 121 18.08 15.58 -20.67
N ARG A 122 18.12 14.72 -21.68
CA ARG A 122 18.81 13.42 -21.66
C ARG A 122 20.24 13.62 -21.13
N ASN A 123 20.65 12.85 -20.12
CA ASN A 123 21.80 11.96 -20.23
C ASN A 123 22.00 11.10 -18.98
N ARG A 124 22.52 9.90 -19.25
CA ARG A 124 22.97 8.87 -18.31
C ARG A 124 23.97 9.45 -17.31
N LEU A 125 23.90 8.99 -16.05
CA LEU A 125 25.01 8.42 -15.26
C LEU A 125 24.68 8.46 -13.76
N LYS A 126 24.90 7.30 -13.12
CA LYS A 126 25.14 7.02 -11.69
C LYS A 126 24.27 7.74 -10.65
N GLN A 127 23.37 6.99 -10.00
CA GLN A 127 22.77 7.37 -8.72
C GLN A 127 23.51 6.67 -7.58
N ASP A 128 24.22 7.46 -6.78
CA ASP A 128 24.64 7.08 -5.44
C ASP A 128 23.44 7.04 -4.47
N PRO A 129 23.49 6.21 -3.42
CA PRO A 129 22.44 6.13 -2.40
C PRO A 129 22.59 7.28 -1.41
N SER A 130 21.89 8.40 -1.65
CA SER A 130 21.80 9.49 -0.68
C SER A 130 20.76 9.16 0.38
N ASN A 131 21.26 8.67 1.52
CA ASN A 131 20.53 8.42 2.76
C ASN A 131 21.13 9.35 3.83
N GLY A 132 20.27 9.95 4.66
CA GLY A 132 20.68 10.85 5.75
C GLY A 132 20.35 12.32 5.44
N ASP A 133 19.44 12.90 6.22
CA ASP A 133 19.29 14.34 6.50
C ASP A 133 17.84 14.66 6.89
N ASN A 134 17.41 14.22 8.08
CA ASN A 134 16.19 14.72 8.72
C ASN A 134 16.46 15.77 9.81
N ASP A 135 17.71 16.13 10.09
CA ASP A 135 18.03 16.94 11.29
C ASP A 135 17.85 18.45 11.11
N TYR A 136 17.76 18.95 9.87
CA TYR A 136 17.69 20.40 9.63
C TYR A 136 16.35 21.05 10.01
N LEU A 137 15.30 20.27 10.31
CA LEU A 137 13.97 20.82 10.59
C LEU A 137 13.71 20.98 12.09
N ASP A 138 14.43 20.25 12.94
CA ASP A 138 14.24 20.29 14.39
C ASP A 138 14.84 21.56 15.00
N ASP A 139 15.96 22.04 14.48
CA ASP A 139 16.59 23.32 14.88
C ASP A 139 15.68 24.54 14.62
N LEU A 140 14.80 24.48 13.63
CA LEU A 140 14.01 25.64 13.20
C LEU A 140 12.94 26.09 14.22
N PHE A 141 12.61 25.24 15.18
CA PHE A 141 11.58 25.51 16.18
C PHE A 141 12.13 25.47 17.62
N ASN A 142 13.44 25.27 17.80
CA ASN A 142 14.07 25.03 19.11
C ASN A 142 15.02 26.16 19.57
N GLY A 143 15.12 27.27 18.83
CA GLY A 143 16.01 28.39 19.17
C GLY A 143 15.47 29.24 20.33
N ASN A 144 16.09 29.09 21.50
CA ASN A 144 16.27 30.19 22.46
C ASN A 144 17.44 31.04 21.94
N ASP A 145 17.20 32.33 21.75
CA ASP A 145 18.25 33.32 21.52
C ASP A 145 19.15 33.38 22.76
N ASP A 146 20.45 33.14 22.60
CA ASP A 146 21.49 33.75 23.43
C ASP A 146 22.84 33.74 22.69
N GLU A 147 23.62 34.76 23.02
CA GLU A 147 24.78 35.32 22.33
C GLU A 147 25.90 34.34 21.92
N VAL A 148 26.58 34.72 20.83
CA VAL A 148 27.81 34.12 20.34
C VAL A 148 28.99 34.62 21.17
N ASP A 149 29.62 33.75 21.96
CA ASP A 149 30.98 33.95 22.50
C ASP A 149 32.00 33.13 21.67
N PRO A 150 32.89 33.79 20.89
CA PRO A 150 33.94 33.12 20.16
C PRO A 150 35.21 33.14 21.02
N THR A 151 35.57 32.01 21.63
CA THR A 151 36.95 31.46 21.77
C THR A 151 37.04 30.54 23.00
N ARG A 152 36.91 29.23 22.82
CA ARG A 152 37.58 28.26 23.70
C ARG A 152 37.79 26.91 23.03
N LEU A 153 38.93 26.78 22.33
CA LEU A 153 39.52 25.48 22.04
C LEU A 153 39.96 24.84 23.36
N GLN A 154 39.21 23.87 23.87
CA GLN A 154 39.72 22.87 24.81
C GLN A 154 39.24 21.48 24.35
N PRO A 155 40.16 20.60 23.93
CA PRO A 155 39.86 19.19 23.65
C PRO A 155 39.58 18.43 24.97
N THR A 156 39.01 17.22 24.85
CA THR A 156 38.92 16.14 25.87
C THR A 156 37.65 15.95 26.71
N ASP A 157 36.44 16.20 26.20
CA ASP A 157 35.23 15.59 26.79
C ASP A 157 34.13 15.37 25.72
N ALA A 158 34.00 16.32 24.78
CA ALA A 158 33.17 16.15 23.60
C ALA A 158 33.67 15.02 22.67
N ASP A 159 34.99 14.89 22.52
CA ASP A 159 35.61 13.86 21.67
C ASP A 159 35.43 12.45 22.23
N GLU A 160 35.51 12.26 23.55
CA GLU A 160 35.26 10.97 24.19
C GLU A 160 33.78 10.53 24.04
N LYS A 161 32.85 11.47 24.18
CA LYS A 161 31.43 11.23 23.88
C LYS A 161 31.21 10.91 22.41
N HIS A 162 31.91 11.59 21.51
CA HIS A 162 31.83 11.34 20.07
C HIS A 162 32.40 9.95 19.70
N MET A 163 33.50 9.54 20.33
CA MET A 163 34.07 8.21 20.20
C MET A 163 33.12 7.13 20.73
N SER A 164 32.48 7.35 21.89
CA SER A 164 31.48 6.44 22.45
C SER A 164 30.21 6.33 21.58
N VAL A 165 29.75 7.43 21.00
CA VAL A 165 28.63 7.42 20.05
C VAL A 165 29.00 6.68 18.77
N MET A 166 30.22 6.87 18.24
CA MET A 166 30.71 6.16 17.06
C MET A 166 30.85 4.65 17.31
N GLU A 167 31.33 4.25 18.50
CA GLU A 167 31.39 2.85 18.92
C GLU A 167 30.01 2.22 19.02
N LYS A 168 29.04 2.90 19.65
CA LYS A 168 27.63 2.44 19.69
C LYS A 168 27.00 2.35 18.31
N MET A 169 27.31 3.29 17.41
CA MET A 169 26.84 3.22 16.03
C MET A 169 27.44 2.01 15.31
N ALA A 170 28.73 1.72 15.51
CA ALA A 170 29.37 0.53 14.95
C ALA A 170 28.72 -0.76 15.47
N GLU A 171 28.41 -0.83 16.77
CA GLU A 171 27.71 -1.97 17.38
C GLU A 171 26.28 -2.13 16.81
N VAL A 172 25.52 -1.04 16.68
CA VAL A 172 24.18 -1.07 16.07
C VAL A 172 24.25 -1.49 14.60
N MET A 173 25.26 -1.06 13.85
CA MET A 173 25.47 -1.47 12.47
C MET A 173 25.83 -2.96 12.35
N ASP A 174 26.66 -3.49 13.26
CA ASP A 174 26.97 -4.92 13.31
C ASP A 174 25.72 -5.76 13.63
N GLN A 175 24.94 -5.35 14.64
CA GLN A 175 23.65 -5.97 14.95
C GLN A 175 22.68 -5.89 13.76
N GLN A 176 22.63 -4.76 13.05
CA GLN A 176 21.81 -4.60 11.85
C GLN A 176 22.28 -5.51 10.71
N ALA A 177 23.59 -5.69 10.53
CA ALA A 177 24.15 -6.60 9.52
C ALA A 177 23.81 -8.06 9.82
N VAL A 178 23.91 -8.46 11.09
CA VAL A 178 23.49 -9.80 11.55
C VAL A 178 21.99 -10.01 11.33
N ALA A 179 21.15 -9.05 11.73
CA ALA A 179 19.71 -9.12 11.53
C ALA A 179 19.34 -9.21 10.03
N MET A 180 20.01 -8.43 9.18
CA MET A 180 19.80 -8.48 7.73
C MET A 180 20.21 -9.84 7.14
N THR A 181 21.29 -10.43 7.64
CA THR A 181 21.76 -11.76 7.22
C THR A 181 20.77 -12.85 7.64
N GLN A 182 20.26 -12.80 8.88
CA GLN A 182 19.23 -13.72 9.35
C GLN A 182 17.94 -13.59 8.55
N MET A 183 17.52 -12.36 8.23
CA MET A 183 16.36 -12.10 7.40
C MET A 183 16.54 -12.66 5.98
N ALA A 184 17.73 -12.52 5.38
CA ALA A 184 18.05 -13.09 4.08
C ALA A 184 17.97 -14.63 4.12
N GLN A 185 18.51 -15.27 5.16
CA GLN A 185 18.44 -16.72 5.33
C GLN A 185 17.01 -17.22 5.54
N ALA A 186 16.22 -16.52 6.37
CA ALA A 186 14.81 -16.83 6.57
C ALA A 186 14.01 -16.70 5.27
N THR A 187 14.29 -15.65 4.47
CA THR A 187 13.66 -15.45 3.16
C THR A 187 14.02 -16.57 2.18
N LEU A 188 15.28 -17.00 2.15
CA LEU A 188 15.73 -18.13 1.33
C LEU A 188 15.02 -19.44 1.72
N ASN A 189 14.91 -19.71 3.02
CA ASN A 189 14.19 -20.88 3.53
C ASN A 189 12.70 -20.84 3.16
N ASN A 190 12.07 -19.67 3.30
CA ASN A 190 10.68 -19.45 2.88
C ASN A 190 10.50 -19.66 1.38
N SER A 191 11.45 -19.19 0.55
CA SER A 191 11.42 -19.41 -0.90
C SER A 191 11.43 -20.90 -1.25
N LYS A 192 12.31 -21.69 -0.61
CA LYS A 192 12.38 -23.15 -0.83
C LYS A 192 11.12 -23.86 -0.37
N ALA A 193 10.52 -23.44 0.74
CA ALA A 193 9.25 -23.99 1.20
C ALA A 193 8.12 -23.68 0.21
N MET A 194 8.06 -22.43 -0.28
CA MET A 194 7.07 -21.99 -1.26
C MET A 194 7.20 -22.76 -2.59
N GLU A 195 8.42 -23.02 -3.05
CA GLU A 195 8.69 -23.83 -4.25
C GLU A 195 8.10 -25.24 -4.11
N ARG A 196 8.32 -25.91 -2.96
CA ARG A 196 7.74 -27.24 -2.71
C ARG A 196 6.21 -27.22 -2.68
N ILE A 197 5.62 -26.16 -2.15
CA ILE A 197 4.16 -25.99 -2.14
C ILE A 197 3.63 -25.80 -3.57
N ALA A 198 4.32 -25.02 -4.40
CA ALA A 198 3.96 -24.83 -5.80
C ALA A 198 4.02 -26.14 -6.58
N ASP A 199 5.08 -26.95 -6.41
CA ASP A 199 5.23 -28.26 -7.03
C ASP A 199 4.12 -29.23 -6.60
N ALA A 200 3.82 -29.28 -5.30
CA ALA A 200 2.74 -30.11 -4.78
C ALA A 200 1.38 -29.68 -5.33
N SER A 201 1.11 -28.37 -5.37
CA SER A 201 -0.11 -27.80 -5.93
C SER A 201 -0.27 -28.12 -7.43
N HIS A 202 0.81 -28.04 -8.20
CA HIS A 202 0.80 -28.40 -9.61
C HIS A 202 0.46 -29.89 -9.81
N LYS A 203 1.05 -30.79 -9.02
CA LYS A 203 0.71 -32.22 -9.05
C LYS A 203 -0.75 -32.48 -8.68
N GLN A 204 -1.29 -31.75 -7.71
CA GLN A 204 -2.71 -31.83 -7.35
C GLN A 204 -3.61 -31.37 -8.49
N ALA A 205 -3.28 -30.28 -9.17
CA ALA A 205 -4.05 -29.79 -10.31
C ALA A 205 -4.14 -30.84 -11.44
N LEU A 206 -3.03 -31.53 -11.75
CA LEU A 206 -3.01 -32.61 -12.74
C LEU A 206 -3.86 -33.82 -12.30
N ALA A 207 -3.85 -34.16 -11.01
CA ALA A 207 -4.69 -35.23 -10.49
C ALA A 207 -6.18 -34.89 -10.61
N VAL A 208 -6.56 -33.65 -10.33
CA VAL A 208 -7.93 -33.15 -10.48
C VAL A 208 -8.37 -33.16 -11.94
N ASP A 209 -7.51 -32.75 -12.88
CA ASP A 209 -7.80 -32.80 -14.32
C ASP A 209 -8.07 -34.24 -14.80
N ARG A 210 -7.25 -35.19 -14.34
CA ARG A 210 -7.48 -36.62 -14.61
C ARG A 210 -8.83 -37.09 -14.08
N LEU A 211 -9.21 -36.67 -12.88
CA LEU A 211 -10.52 -37.00 -12.32
C LEU A 211 -11.66 -36.42 -13.16
N ALA A 212 -11.53 -35.18 -13.64
CA ALA A 212 -12.52 -34.57 -14.52
C ALA A 212 -12.73 -35.39 -15.81
N ASN A 213 -11.64 -35.81 -16.46
CA ASN A 213 -11.69 -36.66 -17.66
C ASN A 213 -12.35 -38.03 -17.39
N ILE A 214 -12.09 -38.63 -16.22
CA ILE A 214 -12.74 -39.88 -15.81
C ILE A 214 -14.24 -39.66 -15.61
N PHE A 215 -14.64 -38.56 -14.95
CA PHE A 215 -16.05 -38.23 -14.76
C PHE A 215 -16.79 -38.00 -16.09
N GLU A 216 -16.16 -37.36 -17.07
CA GLU A 216 -16.74 -37.19 -18.42
C GLU A 216 -16.95 -38.53 -19.13
N THR A 217 -15.97 -39.44 -19.01
CA THR A 217 -16.06 -40.80 -19.55
C THR A 217 -17.19 -41.59 -18.90
N ILE A 218 -17.29 -41.54 -17.57
CA ILE A 218 -18.38 -42.18 -16.81
C ILE A 218 -19.72 -41.61 -17.25
N ASN A 219 -19.83 -40.29 -17.37
CA ASN A 219 -21.07 -39.62 -17.78
C ASN A 219 -21.53 -40.10 -19.15
N THR A 220 -20.62 -40.19 -20.12
CA THR A 220 -20.90 -40.72 -21.46
C THR A 220 -21.39 -42.18 -21.40
N SER A 221 -20.68 -43.04 -20.66
CA SER A 221 -21.07 -44.44 -20.48
C SER A 221 -22.45 -44.60 -19.84
N VAL A 222 -22.80 -43.76 -18.87
CA VAL A 222 -24.13 -43.75 -18.24
C VAL A 222 -25.22 -43.39 -19.25
N TYR A 223 -24.98 -42.43 -20.14
CA TYR A 223 -25.91 -42.11 -21.22
C TYR A 223 -26.08 -43.28 -22.19
N ASP A 224 -25.00 -43.97 -22.55
CA ASP A 224 -25.06 -45.14 -23.43
C ASP A 224 -25.88 -46.28 -22.81
N VAL A 225 -25.65 -46.58 -21.54
CA VAL A 225 -26.44 -47.58 -20.79
C VAL A 225 -27.91 -47.18 -20.73
N ARG A 226 -28.21 -45.92 -20.42
CA ARG A 226 -29.59 -45.41 -20.42
C ARG A 226 -30.26 -45.58 -21.79
N ASN A 227 -29.57 -45.20 -22.86
CA ASN A 227 -30.09 -45.31 -24.22
C ASN A 227 -30.33 -46.77 -24.62
N ALA A 228 -29.43 -47.69 -24.25
CA ALA A 228 -29.60 -49.12 -24.48
C ALA A 228 -30.83 -49.67 -23.75
N ILE A 229 -31.02 -49.31 -22.47
CA ILE A 229 -32.21 -49.71 -21.69
C ILE A 229 -33.49 -49.19 -22.36
N MET A 230 -33.51 -47.93 -22.80
CA MET A 230 -34.67 -47.36 -23.52
C MET A 230 -34.96 -48.09 -24.84
N SER A 231 -33.92 -48.47 -25.59
CA SER A 231 -34.06 -49.24 -26.83
C SER A 231 -34.62 -50.65 -26.58
N ILE A 232 -34.14 -51.33 -25.53
CA ILE A 232 -34.64 -52.63 -25.10
C ILE A 232 -36.12 -52.55 -24.70
N ASP A 233 -36.49 -51.57 -23.87
CA ASP A 233 -37.89 -51.33 -23.46
C ASP A 233 -38.80 -51.06 -24.66
N TYR A 234 -38.36 -50.20 -25.58
CA TYR A 234 -39.10 -49.91 -26.82
C TYR A 234 -39.32 -51.17 -27.66
N THR A 235 -38.26 -51.99 -27.83
CA THR A 235 -38.33 -53.21 -28.63
C THR A 235 -39.24 -54.26 -27.97
N LEU A 236 -39.13 -54.45 -26.65
CA LEU A 236 -40.03 -55.32 -25.88
C LEU A 236 -41.50 -54.91 -26.07
N LYS A 237 -41.82 -53.64 -25.85
CA LYS A 237 -43.19 -53.11 -26.01
C LYS A 237 -43.73 -53.34 -27.42
N ARG A 238 -42.90 -53.14 -28.45
CA ARG A 238 -43.28 -53.39 -29.85
C ARG A 238 -43.57 -54.87 -30.10
N CYS A 239 -42.68 -55.77 -29.67
CA CYS A 239 -42.86 -57.21 -29.86
C CYS A 239 -44.14 -57.71 -29.17
N TYR A 240 -44.36 -57.37 -27.89
CA TYR A 240 -45.54 -57.83 -27.16
C TYR A 240 -46.86 -57.24 -27.71
N SER A 241 -46.86 -55.99 -28.15
CA SER A 241 -48.05 -55.40 -28.79
C SER A 241 -48.39 -56.08 -30.12
N THR A 242 -47.37 -56.46 -30.90
CA THR A 242 -47.54 -57.12 -32.20
C THR A 242 -48.06 -58.54 -32.05
N THR A 243 -47.49 -59.33 -31.13
CA THR A 243 -47.94 -60.69 -30.83
C THR A 243 -49.40 -60.71 -30.35
N ALA A 244 -49.80 -59.75 -29.51
CA ALA A 244 -51.18 -59.63 -29.05
C ALA A 244 -52.18 -59.36 -30.20
N MET A 245 -51.78 -58.60 -31.24
CA MET A 245 -52.64 -58.39 -32.42
C MET A 245 -52.66 -59.60 -33.36
N GLN A 246 -51.53 -60.29 -33.54
CA GLN A 246 -51.43 -61.46 -34.41
C GLN A 246 -52.22 -62.67 -33.87
N GLN A 247 -52.29 -62.79 -32.53
CA GLN A 247 -53.09 -63.82 -31.88
C GLN A 247 -54.60 -63.59 -32.06
N ARG A 248 -55.06 -62.33 -32.12
CA ARG A 248 -56.47 -61.98 -32.42
C ARG A 248 -56.87 -62.20 -33.88
N GLN A 249 -55.94 -62.09 -34.83
CA GLN A 249 -56.25 -62.35 -36.24
C GLN A 249 -56.36 -63.85 -36.55
N ASN A 250 -55.51 -64.68 -35.94
CA ASN A 250 -55.57 -66.13 -36.13
C ASN A 250 -56.82 -66.77 -35.53
N THR A 251 -57.38 -66.21 -34.44
CA THR A 251 -58.65 -66.70 -33.88
C THR A 251 -59.86 -66.42 -34.77
N ASN A 252 -59.79 -65.43 -35.67
CA ASN A 252 -60.90 -65.07 -36.57
C ASN A 252 -60.84 -65.77 -37.93
N LEU A 253 -59.78 -66.54 -38.23
CA LEU A 253 -59.61 -67.26 -39.50
C LEU A 253 -60.09 -68.72 -39.45
N PHE A 254 -60.45 -69.23 -38.27
CA PHE A 254 -60.97 -70.59 -38.03
C PHE A 254 -62.41 -70.60 -37.48
N SER A 255 -63.18 -69.53 -37.67
CA SER A 255 -64.64 -69.49 -37.50
C SER A 255 -65.31 -69.19 -38.83
#